data_AF-A0A920FJF2-F1
#
_entry.id   AF-A0A920FJF2-F1
#
_cell.length_a   1.000
_cell.length_b   1.000
_cell.length_c   1.000
_cell.angle_alpha   90.00
_cell.angle_beta   90.00
_cell.angle_gamma   90.00
#
_symmetry.space_group_name_H-M   'P 1'
#
loop_
_entity.id
_entity.type
_entity.pdbx_description
1 polymer ?
#
loop_
_entity_poly.entity_id
_entity_poly.type
_entity_poly.pdbx_seq_one_letter_code
_entity_poly.pdbx_strand_id
1 'polypeptide(L)'
;MTQEFVSICYTDSFNLNGTYYNTSGFYYDTLVSANGCDSIIEYELLVDTFVYVTQTITICSNDSLQIGSNYYDSSGIYNDTLITGSSCDTIFIIELKTNMIYDTIIPIITCDSYITNNGDTISVTGLFTDTLSSVNGCDSLITYDVIVNNSYATLVDTMVFCDTLILPNGDSRSRPVYIMIPY
;
A
#
# COMPACT_ATOMS: atom_id res chain seq x y z
N MET A 1 45.42 -40.33 -1.64
CA MET A 1 44.45 -39.53 -2.39
C MET A 1 43.74 -38.63 -1.41
N THR A 2 43.86 -37.33 -1.60
CA THR A 2 43.17 -36.30 -0.81
C THR A 2 42.18 -35.57 -1.71
N GLN A 3 41.05 -35.15 -1.17
CA GLN A 3 40.03 -34.41 -1.91
C GLN A 3 39.94 -33.00 -1.35
N GLU A 4 39.91 -32.00 -2.23
CA GLU A 4 39.66 -30.60 -1.90
C GLU A 4 38.44 -30.09 -2.65
N PHE A 5 37.66 -29.24 -1.98
CA PHE A 5 36.48 -28.60 -2.56
C PHE A 5 36.82 -27.15 -2.88
N VAL A 6 36.57 -26.75 -4.13
CA VAL A 6 36.79 -25.39 -4.60
C VAL A 6 35.51 -24.88 -5.23
N SER A 7 35.05 -23.70 -4.81
CA SER A 7 33.92 -23.01 -5.43
C SER A 7 34.39 -21.69 -6.03
N ILE A 8 34.00 -21.41 -7.27
CA ILE A 8 34.30 -20.16 -8.00
C ILE A 8 33.04 -19.62 -8.66
N CYS A 9 33.06 -18.34 -9.04
CA CYS A 9 31.91 -17.74 -9.73
C CYS A 9 31.90 -17.86 -11.23
N TYR A 10 30.69 -17.73 -11.80
CA TYR A 10 30.43 -17.67 -13.23
C TYR A 10 31.08 -16.43 -13.85
N THR A 11 32.40 -16.51 -14.05
CA THR A 11 33.34 -15.62 -14.77
C THR A 11 34.76 -15.81 -14.23
N ASP A 12 34.89 -16.41 -13.05
CA ASP A 12 36.17 -16.70 -12.43
C ASP A 12 36.82 -17.96 -13.00
N SER A 13 38.05 -18.20 -12.56
CA SER A 13 38.80 -19.39 -12.92
C SER A 13 39.63 -19.89 -11.75
N PHE A 14 39.64 -21.21 -11.55
CA PHE A 14 40.52 -21.90 -10.64
C PHE A 14 41.85 -22.18 -11.35
N ASN A 15 42.96 -21.70 -10.78
CA ASN A 15 44.31 -21.97 -11.30
C ASN A 15 44.90 -23.20 -10.62
N LEU A 16 45.16 -24.23 -11.40
CA LEU A 16 45.89 -25.41 -10.98
C LEU A 16 47.16 -25.55 -11.83
N ASN A 17 48.31 -25.30 -11.20
CA ASN A 17 49.64 -25.42 -11.81
C ASN A 17 49.81 -24.66 -13.16
N GLY A 18 49.20 -23.48 -13.27
CA GLY A 18 49.28 -22.63 -14.47
C GLY A 18 48.21 -22.92 -15.52
N THR A 19 47.36 -23.93 -15.31
CA THR A 19 46.16 -24.18 -16.11
C THR A 19 44.93 -23.60 -15.41
N TYR A 20 44.12 -22.86 -16.16
CA TYR A 20 42.91 -22.24 -15.63
C TYR A 20 41.68 -23.05 -15.99
N TYR A 21 40.87 -23.35 -14.99
CA TYR A 21 39.63 -24.12 -15.11
C TYR A 21 38.44 -23.25 -14.73
N ASN A 22 37.40 -23.26 -15.56
CA ASN A 22 36.21 -22.43 -15.43
C ASN A 22 34.91 -23.24 -15.65
N THR A 23 34.99 -24.56 -15.52
CA THR A 23 33.86 -25.48 -15.68
C THR A 23 33.83 -26.41 -14.48
N SER A 24 32.64 -26.71 -13.94
CA SER A 24 32.52 -27.63 -12.81
C SER A 24 33.00 -29.03 -13.19
N GLY A 25 33.71 -29.70 -12.28
CA GLY A 25 34.23 -31.04 -12.53
C GLY A 25 35.32 -31.45 -11.55
N PHE A 26 35.88 -32.64 -11.79
CA PHE A 26 37.00 -33.17 -11.03
C PHE A 26 38.32 -32.93 -11.77
N TYR A 27 39.27 -32.34 -11.06
CA TYR A 27 40.61 -32.05 -11.55
C TYR A 27 41.66 -32.72 -10.66
N TYR A 28 42.80 -33.08 -11.23
CA TYR A 28 43.80 -33.87 -10.52
C TYR A 28 45.16 -33.18 -10.55
N ASP A 29 45.80 -33.09 -9.38
CA ASP A 29 47.20 -32.70 -9.26
C ASP A 29 48.01 -33.88 -8.72
N THR A 30 49.16 -34.12 -9.35
CA THR A 30 50.10 -35.17 -8.93
C THR A 30 51.35 -34.52 -8.35
N LEU A 31 51.48 -34.59 -7.03
CA LEU A 31 52.68 -34.18 -6.32
C LEU A 31 53.71 -35.31 -6.38
N VAL A 32 54.69 -35.15 -7.27
CA VAL A 32 55.76 -36.12 -7.47
C VAL A 32 56.73 -36.07 -6.29
N SER A 33 56.98 -37.21 -5.64
CA SER A 33 58.01 -37.27 -4.58
C SER A 33 59.32 -37.82 -5.11
N ALA A 34 60.44 -37.32 -4.58
CA ALA A 34 61.78 -37.75 -4.97
C ALA A 34 62.05 -39.26 -4.74
N ASN A 35 61.20 -39.93 -3.95
CA ASN A 35 61.33 -41.35 -3.60
C ASN A 35 60.29 -42.25 -4.30
N GLY A 36 59.52 -41.74 -5.27
CA GLY A 36 58.64 -42.55 -6.14
C GLY A 36 57.27 -42.91 -5.57
N CYS A 37 56.91 -42.39 -4.39
CA CYS A 37 55.53 -42.40 -3.91
C CYS A 37 54.90 -41.05 -4.23
N ASP A 38 54.13 -40.96 -5.31
CA ASP A 38 53.46 -39.72 -5.69
C ASP A 38 52.13 -39.58 -4.94
N SER A 39 51.76 -38.35 -4.60
CA SER A 39 50.46 -38.05 -3.99
C SER A 39 49.55 -37.43 -5.04
N ILE A 40 48.32 -37.94 -5.15
CA ILE A 40 47.29 -37.36 -6.02
C ILE A 40 46.30 -36.59 -5.15
N ILE A 41 46.10 -35.31 -5.49
CA ILE A 41 45.04 -34.45 -4.96
C ILE A 41 43.94 -34.38 -6.02
N GLU A 42 42.71 -34.68 -5.62
CA GLU A 42 41.50 -34.47 -6.41
C GLU A 42 40.86 -33.15 -5.98
N TYR A 43 40.59 -32.27 -6.93
CA TYR A 43 39.87 -31.02 -6.75
C TYR A 43 38.48 -31.19 -7.34
N GLU A 44 37.46 -31.10 -6.49
CA GLU A 44 36.07 -30.93 -6.93
C GLU A 44 35.82 -29.44 -7.11
N LEU A 45 35.81 -28.98 -8.36
CA LEU A 45 35.51 -27.60 -8.72
C LEU A 45 34.01 -27.45 -8.97
N LEU A 46 33.39 -26.52 -8.25
CA LEU A 46 32.03 -26.05 -8.50
C LEU A 46 32.08 -24.63 -9.05
N VAL A 47 31.53 -24.42 -10.24
CA VAL A 47 31.26 -23.09 -10.79
C VAL A 47 29.84 -22.70 -10.43
N ASP A 48 29.71 -21.77 -9.50
CA ASP A 48 28.43 -21.28 -9.01
C ASP A 48 27.95 -20.08 -9.85
N THR A 49 26.64 -19.97 -10.01
CA THR A 49 26.00 -18.95 -10.85
C THR A 49 25.32 -17.90 -9.99
N PHE A 50 25.10 -16.70 -10.55
CA PHE A 50 24.33 -15.67 -9.86
C PHE A 50 22.95 -16.17 -9.47
N VAL A 51 22.54 -15.88 -8.23
CA VAL A 51 21.18 -16.12 -7.75
C VAL A 51 20.38 -14.85 -7.94
N TYR A 52 19.23 -14.93 -8.61
CA TYR A 52 18.29 -13.82 -8.75
C TYR A 52 17.18 -13.94 -7.72
N VAL A 53 16.97 -12.88 -6.93
CA VAL A 53 15.86 -12.80 -5.97
C VAL A 53 14.95 -11.64 -6.36
N THR A 54 13.70 -11.95 -6.71
CA THR A 54 12.70 -10.93 -7.05
C THR A 54 11.84 -10.60 -5.83
N GLN A 55 11.69 -9.33 -5.52
CA GLN A 55 10.80 -8.85 -4.46
C GLN A 55 9.92 -7.70 -4.97
N THR A 56 8.63 -7.74 -4.66
CA THR A 56 7.72 -6.63 -4.91
C THR A 56 7.54 -5.83 -3.62
N ILE A 57 7.82 -4.53 -3.69
CA ILE A 57 7.61 -3.59 -2.57
C ILE A 57 6.60 -2.54 -3.03
N THR A 58 5.65 -2.20 -2.16
CA THR A 58 4.66 -1.16 -2.40
C THR A 58 4.86 -0.02 -1.41
N ILE A 59 4.92 1.20 -1.91
CA ILE A 59 5.02 2.45 -1.13
C ILE A 59 3.84 3.37 -1.46
N CYS A 60 3.55 4.34 -0.59
CA CYS A 60 2.56 5.36 -0.86
C CYS A 60 3.19 6.57 -1.57
N SER A 61 2.38 7.36 -2.27
CA SER A 61 2.87 8.60 -2.88
C SER A 61 3.39 9.54 -1.78
N ASN A 62 4.55 10.13 -2.01
CA ASN A 62 5.38 10.90 -1.06
C ASN A 62 6.24 10.06 -0.10
N ASP A 63 6.17 8.73 -0.15
CA ASP A 63 7.19 7.87 0.46
C ASP A 63 8.35 7.59 -0.51
N SER A 64 9.42 7.00 0.00
CA SER A 64 10.51 6.50 -0.81
C SER A 64 11.08 5.19 -0.24
N LEU A 65 11.57 4.34 -1.12
CA LEU A 65 12.31 3.14 -0.79
C LEU A 65 13.80 3.39 -1.01
N GLN A 66 14.62 3.04 -0.03
CA GLN A 66 16.07 3.06 -0.18
C GLN A 66 16.55 1.72 -0.77
N ILE A 67 17.31 1.78 -1.86
CA ILE A 67 17.98 0.64 -2.47
C ILE A 67 19.47 1.00 -2.65
N GLY A 68 20.36 0.27 -2.00
CA GLY A 68 21.75 0.67 -1.82
C GLY A 68 21.88 2.07 -1.19
N SER A 69 22.51 3.00 -1.92
CA SER A 69 22.69 4.41 -1.49
C SER A 69 21.68 5.38 -2.10
N ASN A 70 20.74 4.91 -2.92
CA ASN A 70 19.78 5.75 -3.64
C ASN A 70 18.37 5.58 -3.07
N TYR A 71 17.55 6.62 -3.21
CA TYR A 71 16.13 6.62 -2.86
C TYR A 71 15.28 6.65 -4.11
N TYR A 72 14.21 5.86 -4.11
CA TYR A 72 13.29 5.71 -5.23
C TYR A 72 11.85 5.90 -4.74
N ASP A 73 11.10 6.73 -5.44
CA ASP A 73 9.70 7.09 -5.11
C ASP A 73 8.70 6.69 -6.22
N SER A 74 9.22 6.18 -7.33
CA SER A 74 8.47 5.92 -8.56
C SER A 74 8.39 4.43 -8.85
N SER A 75 7.24 3.98 -9.37
CA SER A 75 7.07 2.59 -9.78
C SER A 75 8.11 2.19 -10.84
N GLY A 76 8.74 1.04 -10.67
CA GLY A 76 9.80 0.60 -11.57
C GLY A 76 10.46 -0.70 -11.15
N ILE A 77 11.42 -1.14 -11.95
CA ILE A 77 12.28 -2.29 -11.63
C ILE A 77 13.67 -1.74 -11.30
N TYR A 78 14.16 -2.09 -10.12
CA TYR A 78 15.44 -1.64 -9.58
C TYR A 78 16.29 -2.85 -9.22
N ASN A 79 17.55 -2.84 -9.62
CA ASN A 79 18.47 -3.93 -9.33
C ASN A 79 19.45 -3.50 -8.24
N ASP A 80 19.68 -4.38 -7.26
CA ASP A 80 20.72 -4.23 -6.25
C ASP A 80 21.55 -5.52 -6.18
N THR A 81 22.86 -5.40 -6.35
CA THR A 81 23.79 -6.52 -6.21
C THR A 81 24.31 -6.51 -4.78
N LEU A 82 23.74 -7.34 -3.92
CA LEU A 82 24.25 -7.48 -2.56
C LEU A 82 25.29 -8.60 -2.54
N ILE A 83 26.53 -8.25 -2.17
CA ILE A 83 27.62 -9.20 -2.01
C ILE A 83 27.40 -9.98 -0.71
N THR A 84 26.76 -11.15 -0.79
CA THR A 84 26.69 -12.08 0.33
C THR A 84 28.00 -12.84 0.39
N GLY A 85 28.85 -12.48 1.35
CA GLY A 85 30.18 -13.06 1.50
C GLY A 85 30.14 -14.59 1.49
N SER A 86 30.82 -15.19 0.51
CA SER A 86 31.24 -16.59 0.36
C SER A 86 30.54 -17.45 -0.70
N SER A 87 29.55 -16.93 -1.43
CA SER A 87 29.01 -17.54 -2.66
C SER A 87 28.83 -16.45 -3.71
N CYS A 88 28.57 -16.83 -4.96
CA CYS A 88 28.43 -15.84 -6.03
C CYS A 88 27.36 -14.81 -5.77
N ASP A 89 27.58 -13.60 -6.28
CA ASP A 89 26.77 -12.43 -5.94
C ASP A 89 25.28 -12.73 -6.14
N THR A 90 24.47 -12.34 -5.15
CA THR A 90 23.02 -12.39 -5.28
C THR A 90 22.56 -11.07 -5.89
N ILE A 91 21.76 -11.16 -6.96
CA ILE A 91 21.17 -10.00 -7.62
C ILE A 91 19.72 -9.90 -7.17
N PHE A 92 19.43 -8.88 -6.36
CA PHE A 92 18.07 -8.51 -6.01
C PHE A 92 17.44 -7.69 -7.14
N ILE A 93 16.26 -8.12 -7.57
CA ILE A 93 15.40 -7.40 -8.51
C ILE A 93 14.19 -6.93 -7.73
N ILE A 94 14.11 -5.63 -7.48
CA ILE A 94 13.03 -5.01 -6.73
C ILE A 94 12.03 -4.40 -7.72
N GLU A 95 10.81 -4.92 -7.72
CA GLU A 95 9.66 -4.30 -8.38
C GLU A 95 9.00 -3.33 -7.38
N LEU A 96 9.24 -2.04 -7.54
CA LEU A 96 8.62 -1.00 -6.74
C LEU A 96 7.27 -0.60 -7.35
N LYS A 97 6.23 -0.53 -6.52
CA LYS A 97 4.90 -0.03 -6.87
C LYS A 97 4.56 1.16 -5.98
N THR A 98 4.21 2.29 -6.57
CA THR A 98 3.76 3.49 -5.86
C THR A 98 2.24 3.61 -5.97
N ASN A 99 1.56 3.66 -4.82
CA ASN A 99 0.11 3.87 -4.74
C ASN A 99 -0.20 5.31 -4.34
N MET A 100 -1.18 5.93 -4.99
CA MET A 100 -1.55 7.31 -4.66
C MET A 100 -2.33 7.39 -3.35
N ILE A 101 -2.05 8.44 -2.57
CA ILE A 101 -2.91 8.93 -1.49
C ILE A 101 -3.63 10.18 -1.97
N TYR A 102 -4.90 10.30 -1.63
CA TYR A 102 -5.69 11.49 -1.91
C TYR A 102 -6.04 12.19 -0.60
N ASP A 103 -5.89 13.51 -0.59
CA ASP A 103 -6.47 14.40 0.41
C ASP A 103 -7.40 15.36 -0.34
N THR A 104 -8.69 15.31 -0.03
CA THR A 104 -9.71 16.07 -0.77
C THR A 104 -10.71 16.71 0.18
N ILE A 105 -11.03 17.97 -0.08
CA ILE A 105 -12.10 18.69 0.61
C ILE A 105 -13.32 18.75 -0.31
N ILE A 106 -14.47 18.26 0.19
CA ILE A 106 -15.75 18.25 -0.53
C ILE A 106 -16.70 19.23 0.15
N PRO A 107 -17.06 20.35 -0.49
CA PRO A 107 -18.06 21.27 0.04
C PRO A 107 -19.46 20.69 -0.14
N ILE A 108 -20.25 20.71 0.93
CA ILE A 108 -21.62 20.17 0.97
C ILE A 108 -22.54 21.21 1.60
N ILE A 109 -23.65 21.50 0.92
CA ILE A 109 -24.74 22.29 1.48
C ILE A 109 -25.97 21.39 1.52
N THR A 110 -26.50 21.16 2.72
CA THR A 110 -27.65 20.28 2.93
C THR A 110 -28.71 20.94 3.81
N CYS A 111 -29.93 20.40 3.75
CA CYS A 111 -30.97 20.71 4.71
C CYS A 111 -30.99 19.61 5.79
N ASP A 112 -31.04 20.02 7.06
CA ASP A 112 -31.12 19.15 8.26
C ASP A 112 -29.94 18.20 8.50
N SER A 113 -29.57 17.37 7.53
CA SER A 113 -28.44 16.44 7.66
C SER A 113 -27.84 15.98 6.34
N TYR A 114 -26.63 15.42 6.42
CA TYR A 114 -25.90 14.73 5.35
C TYR A 114 -25.47 13.36 5.84
N ILE A 115 -25.51 12.34 4.97
CA ILE A 115 -25.01 10.99 5.28
C ILE A 115 -23.71 10.78 4.49
N THR A 116 -22.61 10.50 5.19
CA THR A 116 -21.30 10.23 4.57
C THR A 116 -21.30 8.89 3.84
N ASN A 117 -20.26 8.65 3.02
CA ASN A 117 -20.07 7.36 2.34
C ASN A 117 -19.94 6.18 3.33
N ASN A 118 -19.45 6.44 4.55
CA ASN A 118 -19.34 5.46 5.62
C ASN A 118 -20.62 5.30 6.45
N GLY A 119 -21.68 6.06 6.13
CA GLY A 119 -23.00 5.96 6.74
C GLY A 119 -23.22 6.86 7.96
N ASP A 120 -22.26 7.71 8.31
CA ASP A 120 -22.38 8.64 9.43
C ASP A 120 -23.32 9.81 9.08
N THR A 121 -24.17 10.20 10.03
CA THR A 121 -25.10 11.32 9.84
C THR A 121 -24.53 12.60 10.47
N ILE A 122 -24.31 13.61 9.64
CA ILE A 122 -23.86 14.95 10.02
C ILE A 122 -25.06 15.89 10.01
N SER A 123 -25.40 16.48 11.15
CA SER A 123 -26.53 17.42 11.31
C SER A 123 -26.11 18.81 11.80
N VAL A 124 -24.80 19.09 11.82
CA VAL A 124 -24.26 20.38 12.20
C VAL A 124 -23.23 20.84 11.18
N THR A 125 -23.12 22.15 11.01
CA THR A 125 -22.11 22.76 10.15
C THR A 125 -20.71 22.52 10.70
N GLY A 126 -19.78 22.09 9.86
CA GLY A 126 -18.39 21.84 10.26
C GLY A 126 -17.60 21.04 9.24
N LEU A 127 -16.32 20.79 9.59
CA LEU A 127 -15.41 19.94 8.84
C LEU A 127 -15.40 18.53 9.44
N PHE A 128 -15.60 17.52 8.61
CA PHE A 128 -15.64 16.11 9.02
C PHE A 128 -14.69 15.28 8.17
N THR A 129 -13.74 14.63 8.82
CA THR A 129 -12.75 13.79 8.13
C THR A 129 -13.16 12.33 8.14
N ASP A 130 -12.95 11.67 7.02
CA ASP A 130 -13.22 10.27 6.80
C ASP A 130 -12.01 9.61 6.12
N THR A 131 -11.66 8.42 6.56
CA THR A 131 -10.55 7.64 5.99
C THR A 131 -11.10 6.58 5.04
N LEU A 132 -10.68 6.66 3.78
CA LEU A 132 -10.93 5.62 2.80
C LEU A 132 -9.76 4.63 2.80
N SER A 133 -9.98 3.47 3.42
CA SER A 133 -8.95 2.44 3.47
C SER A 133 -8.73 1.79 2.11
N SER A 134 -7.47 1.73 1.68
CA SER A 134 -7.08 1.01 0.48
C SER A 134 -6.62 -0.40 0.84
N VAL A 135 -6.76 -1.35 -0.09
CA VAL A 135 -6.31 -2.74 0.10
C VAL A 135 -4.80 -2.83 0.39
N ASN A 136 -4.02 -1.82 -0.01
CA ASN A 136 -2.57 -1.80 0.09
C ASN A 136 -2.03 -0.86 1.18
N GLY A 137 -2.90 -0.34 2.08
CA GLY A 137 -2.49 0.48 3.22
C GLY A 137 -2.15 1.94 2.92
N CYS A 138 -2.25 2.37 1.66
CA CYS A 138 -2.18 3.78 1.28
C CYS A 138 -3.58 4.40 1.38
N ASP A 139 -4.00 4.62 2.62
CA ASP A 139 -5.32 5.12 2.92
C ASP A 139 -5.44 6.59 2.52
N SER A 140 -6.60 6.97 2.01
CA SER A 140 -6.88 8.35 1.60
C SER A 140 -7.74 9.06 2.64
N LEU A 141 -7.61 10.37 2.73
CA LEU A 141 -8.40 11.22 3.61
C LEU A 141 -9.42 12.01 2.77
N ILE A 142 -10.69 11.94 3.13
CA ILE A 142 -11.74 12.83 2.63
C ILE A 142 -12.16 13.74 3.77
N THR A 143 -12.20 15.04 3.50
CA THR A 143 -12.77 16.03 4.41
C THR A 143 -14.05 16.59 3.80
N TYR A 144 -15.18 16.43 4.48
CA TYR A 144 -16.44 17.06 4.13
C TYR A 144 -16.54 18.42 4.82
N ASP A 145 -16.68 19.51 4.05
CA ASP A 145 -17.01 20.85 4.55
C ASP A 145 -18.51 21.06 4.43
N VAL A 146 -19.22 20.74 5.52
CA VAL A 146 -20.68 20.66 5.52
C VAL A 146 -21.27 21.94 6.10
N ILE A 147 -22.17 22.56 5.35
CA ILE A 147 -23.07 23.62 5.80
C ILE A 147 -24.47 23.05 5.93
N VAL A 148 -25.00 23.01 7.15
CA VAL A 148 -26.36 22.52 7.43
C VAL A 148 -27.31 23.69 7.60
N ASN A 149 -28.31 23.76 6.71
CA ASN A 149 -29.44 24.66 6.81
C ASN A 149 -30.60 23.92 7.49
N ASN A 150 -30.72 24.09 8.81
CA ASN A 150 -31.78 23.45 9.57
C ASN A 150 -33.15 23.97 9.13
N SER A 151 -34.07 23.04 8.85
CA SER A 151 -35.47 23.36 8.70
C SER A 151 -36.02 23.72 10.08
N TYR A 152 -36.45 24.98 10.21
CA TYR A 152 -37.20 25.39 11.38
C TYR A 152 -38.65 25.00 11.13
N ALA A 153 -39.13 23.96 11.83
CA ALA A 153 -40.56 23.72 11.95
C ALA A 153 -41.18 24.84 12.80
N THR A 154 -41.50 25.98 12.20
CA THR A 154 -42.41 26.93 12.82
C THR A 154 -43.80 26.31 12.76
N LEU A 155 -44.25 25.73 13.87
CA LEU A 155 -45.65 25.32 14.04
C LEU A 155 -46.51 26.58 14.02
N VAL A 156 -47.01 26.93 12.83
CA VAL A 156 -48.15 27.83 12.69
C VAL A 156 -49.25 27.02 12.03
N ASP A 157 -49.92 26.18 12.82
CA ASP A 157 -51.22 25.65 12.42
C ASP A 157 -52.28 26.71 12.71
N THR A 158 -52.28 27.77 11.89
CA THR A 158 -53.39 28.71 11.87
C THR A 158 -54.06 28.61 10.51
N MET A 159 -55.09 27.77 10.42
CA MET A 159 -56.04 27.84 9.33
C MET A 159 -56.95 29.06 9.57
N VAL A 160 -56.57 30.19 8.98
CA VAL A 160 -57.40 31.40 8.96
C VAL A 160 -58.48 31.21 7.90
N PHE A 161 -59.73 31.00 8.33
CA PHE A 161 -60.88 31.11 7.44
C PHE A 161 -61.37 32.57 7.42
N CYS A 162 -61.47 33.16 6.24
CA CYS A 162 -62.05 34.50 6.04
C CYS A 162 -63.58 34.46 5.82
N ASP A 163 -64.24 33.35 6.16
CA ASP A 163 -65.71 33.27 6.19
C ASP A 163 -66.20 32.25 7.24
N THR A 164 -67.50 32.26 7.46
CA THR A 164 -68.30 31.59 8.49
C THR A 164 -68.03 30.07 8.56
N LEU A 165 -67.58 29.61 9.73
CA LEU A 165 -67.39 28.18 10.02
C LEU A 165 -68.75 27.54 10.37
N ILE A 166 -69.15 26.52 9.61
CA ILE A 166 -70.30 25.66 9.92
C ILE A 166 -69.79 24.40 10.62
N LEU A 167 -70.21 24.19 11.87
CA LEU A 167 -69.85 23.01 12.64
C LEU A 167 -70.68 21.78 12.18
N PRO A 168 -70.22 20.54 12.42
CA PRO A 168 -70.92 19.32 12.01
C PRO A 168 -72.34 19.15 12.60
N ASN A 169 -72.66 19.91 13.66
CA ASN A 169 -73.98 19.98 14.28
C ASN A 169 -74.90 21.07 13.66
N GLY A 170 -74.45 21.75 12.60
CA GLY A 170 -75.21 22.76 11.87
C GLY A 170 -75.17 24.17 12.46
N ASP A 171 -74.37 24.42 13.50
CA ASP A 171 -74.25 25.74 14.11
C ASP A 171 -73.17 26.60 13.41
N SER A 172 -73.41 27.90 13.25
CA SER A 172 -72.51 28.83 12.57
C SER A 172 -72.03 29.93 13.50
N ARG A 173 -70.71 30.15 13.59
CA ARG A 173 -70.13 31.25 14.39
C ARG A 173 -69.44 32.28 13.49
N SER A 174 -69.81 33.55 13.63
CA SER A 174 -69.34 34.67 12.81
C SER A 174 -68.31 35.59 13.50
N ARG A 175 -67.57 35.06 14.47
CA ARG A 175 -66.43 35.75 15.10
C ARG A 175 -65.25 34.79 15.13
N PRO A 176 -63.99 35.26 15.20
CA PRO A 176 -62.83 34.37 15.30
C PRO A 176 -63.03 33.41 16.47
N VAL A 177 -63.31 32.15 16.16
CA VAL A 177 -63.42 31.09 17.16
C VAL A 177 -62.06 30.44 17.25
N TYR A 178 -61.39 30.67 18.37
CA TYR A 178 -60.18 29.95 18.71
C TYR A 178 -60.59 28.55 19.17
N ILE A 179 -60.43 27.55 18.31
CA ILE A 179 -60.55 26.16 18.71
C ILE A 179 -59.16 25.72 19.15
N MET A 180 -58.95 25.65 20.47
CA MET A 180 -57.83 24.88 21.01
C MET A 180 -58.21 23.40 20.91
N ILE A 181 -57.50 22.64 20.08
CA ILE A 181 -57.53 21.18 20.14
C ILE A 181 -56.50 20.78 21.22
N PRO A 182 -56.93 20.14 22.33
CA PRO A 182 -55.99 19.72 23.37
C PRO A 182 -55.21 18.48 22.92
N TYR A 183 -53.90 18.50 23.18
CA TYR A 183 -53.21 17.40 23.84
C TYR A 183 -52.52 17.93 25.09
#